data_AF-A0A1F6G2B0-F1
#
_entry.id   AF-A0A1F6G2B0-F1
#
_cell.length_a   1.000
_cell.length_b   1.000
_cell.length_c   1.000
_cell.angle_alpha   90.00
_cell.angle_beta   90.00
_cell.angle_gamma   90.00
#
_symmetry.space_group_name_H-M   'P 1'
#
loop_
_entity.id
_entity.type
_entity.pdbx_description
1 polymer ?
#
loop_
_entity_poly.entity_id
_entity_poly.type
_entity_poly.pdbx_seq_one_letter_code
_entity_poly.pdbx_strand_id
1 'polypeptide(L)'
;LNRARETAEVVFGDSGTKIISDARLRECNYGDLNGHHESEFERDEKYYIENRHPNGENCYDVEKRVQKFLNEMLKKYAGQKIAVVAHMYPQRAIDIIVNNKTWEQAIDDDWRKKKAWQAGWNYIYGGNKTWDLKIYGKNMFQGLVNGKKTIEIRAGKPESAEKYWGDFKTGDMIEFHLADEKMDKFIDGVKSERRTIEKVKCFDNFEGLFKEYPAGQDYPGKNAEELKAWYEARPVLNERIKKYGLWVFELKQIKDTGIVLTFFRHTQTESNKKGVTMGRTDMSLNNEGIKQAGEIAEKIKERHYDLIFCSPLKRARETAEILFGKNNLRIDKRLIEIDFGQLTGKSSLEADDYREAGFPGGESYYDVSRRVNNFLEEIFIKYPGKKIAIVAHSNIWKVLENIINDQPLNINFLKQHTPLGPVEFNFSEIKYVQSEAPKGENWEQDPDTLDTW
;
A
#
# COMPACT_ATOMS: atom_id res chain seq x y z
N LEU A 1 -32.17 -4.00 -8.38
CA LEU A 1 -32.06 -3.90 -6.91
C LEU A 1 -33.13 -4.73 -6.20
N ASN A 2 -34.43 -4.44 -6.32
CA ASN A 2 -35.48 -5.21 -5.61
C ASN A 2 -35.41 -6.71 -5.85
N ARG A 3 -35.29 -7.16 -7.11
CA ARG A 3 -35.13 -8.59 -7.43
C ARG A 3 -33.95 -9.27 -6.71
N ALA A 4 -32.80 -8.61 -6.65
CA ALA A 4 -31.63 -9.17 -5.96
C ALA A 4 -31.83 -9.19 -4.44
N ARG A 5 -32.53 -8.20 -3.89
CA ARG A 5 -32.90 -8.17 -2.47
C ARG A 5 -33.89 -9.28 -2.13
N GLU A 6 -34.93 -9.47 -2.93
CA GLU A 6 -35.91 -10.56 -2.77
C GLU A 6 -35.19 -11.92 -2.80
N THR A 7 -34.24 -12.11 -3.72
CA THR A 7 -33.39 -13.32 -3.73
C THR A 7 -32.59 -13.46 -2.43
N ALA A 8 -31.98 -12.39 -1.93
CA ALA A 8 -31.24 -12.44 -0.66
C ALA A 8 -32.15 -12.78 0.52
N GLU A 9 -33.38 -12.26 0.55
CA GLU A 9 -34.39 -12.56 1.57
C GLU A 9 -34.85 -14.02 1.51
N VAL A 10 -35.05 -14.58 0.31
CA VAL A 10 -35.37 -16.00 0.14
C VAL A 10 -34.22 -16.91 0.62
N VAL A 11 -32.97 -16.53 0.36
CA VAL A 11 -31.80 -17.38 0.68
C VAL A 11 -31.37 -17.24 2.14
N PHE A 12 -31.45 -16.04 2.72
CA PHE A 12 -30.85 -15.71 4.02
C PHE A 12 -31.85 -15.12 5.04
N GLY A 13 -33.13 -15.00 4.71
CA GLY A 13 -34.13 -14.38 5.59
C GLY A 13 -34.24 -15.05 6.96
N ASP A 14 -34.11 -16.37 7.00
CA ASP A 14 -34.23 -17.16 8.24
C ASP A 14 -32.88 -17.44 8.93
N SER A 15 -31.76 -17.02 8.35
CA SER A 15 -30.41 -17.35 8.87
C SER A 15 -29.90 -16.38 9.94
N GLY A 16 -30.68 -15.35 10.29
CA GLY A 16 -30.25 -14.24 11.16
C GLY A 16 -29.16 -13.36 10.53
N THR A 17 -28.83 -13.57 9.25
CA THR A 17 -27.82 -12.79 8.53
C THR A 17 -28.40 -11.43 8.15
N LYS A 18 -27.68 -10.36 8.48
CA LYS A 18 -28.12 -8.99 8.16
C LYS A 18 -28.08 -8.75 6.64
N ILE A 19 -29.25 -8.58 6.03
CA ILE A 19 -29.38 -8.23 4.61
C ILE A 19 -29.26 -6.72 4.43
N ILE A 20 -28.22 -6.29 3.70
CA ILE A 20 -27.93 -4.88 3.43
C ILE A 20 -28.03 -4.63 1.93
N SER A 21 -28.84 -3.64 1.55
CA SER A 21 -28.95 -3.22 0.15
C SER A 21 -27.90 -2.15 -0.15
N ASP A 22 -27.13 -2.35 -1.22
CA ASP A 22 -26.12 -1.39 -1.69
C ASP A 22 -26.40 -1.00 -3.14
N ALA A 23 -26.58 0.30 -3.38
CA ALA A 23 -26.89 0.83 -4.70
C ALA A 23 -25.78 0.55 -5.73
N ARG A 24 -24.53 0.34 -5.29
CA ARG A 24 -23.38 0.03 -6.16
C ARG A 24 -23.42 -1.38 -6.74
N LEU A 25 -24.30 -2.26 -6.26
CA LEU A 25 -24.49 -3.62 -6.78
C LEU A 25 -25.68 -3.75 -7.75
N ARG A 26 -26.33 -2.65 -8.11
CA ARG A 26 -27.42 -2.67 -9.10
C ARG A 26 -26.93 -3.15 -10.48
N GLU A 27 -27.84 -3.64 -11.31
CA GLU A 27 -27.51 -4.02 -12.69
C GLU A 27 -27.00 -2.80 -13.48
N CYS A 28 -26.28 -3.05 -14.57
CA CYS A 28 -25.93 -2.03 -15.56
C CYS A 28 -27.17 -1.19 -15.92
N ASN A 29 -27.00 0.13 -15.96
CA ASN A 29 -28.02 1.01 -16.51
C ASN A 29 -27.89 1.00 -18.05
N TYR A 30 -28.79 0.31 -18.73
CA TYR A 30 -28.84 0.28 -20.20
C TYR A 30 -29.42 1.57 -20.81
N GLY A 31 -29.76 2.55 -19.97
CA GLY A 31 -30.29 3.84 -20.37
C GLY A 31 -31.59 3.69 -21.17
N ASP A 32 -31.61 4.16 -22.41
CA ASP A 32 -32.79 4.09 -23.29
C ASP A 32 -33.18 2.65 -23.63
N LEU A 33 -32.26 1.68 -23.50
CA LEU A 33 -32.50 0.26 -23.74
C LEU A 33 -33.02 -0.49 -22.50
N ASN A 34 -33.26 0.20 -21.38
CA ASN A 34 -33.81 -0.45 -20.19
C ASN A 34 -35.19 -1.06 -20.47
N GLY A 35 -35.33 -2.36 -20.22
CA GLY A 35 -36.57 -3.09 -20.43
C GLY A 35 -36.74 -3.69 -21.82
N HIS A 36 -35.85 -3.39 -22.76
CA HIS A 36 -35.80 -4.04 -24.07
C HIS A 36 -35.20 -5.45 -23.97
N HIS A 37 -35.57 -6.31 -24.92
CA HIS A 37 -34.97 -7.63 -25.10
C HIS A 37 -33.58 -7.51 -25.72
N GLU A 38 -32.65 -8.42 -25.38
CA GLU A 38 -31.25 -8.38 -25.86
C GLU A 38 -31.15 -8.37 -27.39
N SER A 39 -32.08 -9.04 -28.10
CA SER A 39 -32.13 -9.04 -29.57
C SER A 39 -32.43 -7.68 -30.20
N GLU A 40 -32.90 -6.71 -29.41
CA GLU A 40 -33.17 -5.33 -29.85
C GLU A 40 -31.91 -4.44 -29.76
N PHE A 41 -30.81 -4.95 -29.21
CA PHE A 41 -29.56 -4.21 -29.12
C PHE A 41 -28.86 -4.25 -30.47
N GLU A 42 -28.63 -3.07 -31.07
CA GLU A 42 -28.00 -2.96 -32.40
C GLU A 42 -26.50 -3.34 -32.40
N ARG A 43 -25.89 -3.40 -31.22
CA ARG A 43 -24.45 -3.62 -31.03
C ARG A 43 -24.22 -4.79 -30.08
N ASP A 44 -23.17 -5.54 -30.37
CA ASP A 44 -22.72 -6.64 -29.51
C ASP A 44 -22.31 -6.12 -28.12
N GLU A 45 -22.44 -6.98 -27.11
CA GLU A 45 -22.09 -6.70 -25.72
C GLU A 45 -20.67 -6.14 -25.55
N LYS A 46 -19.69 -6.58 -26.36
CA LYS A 46 -18.30 -6.10 -26.33
C LYS A 46 -18.17 -4.64 -26.77
N TYR A 47 -19.10 -4.13 -27.59
CA TYR A 47 -19.10 -2.72 -27.97
C TYR A 47 -19.27 -1.81 -26.74
N TYR A 48 -20.07 -2.24 -25.76
CA TYR A 48 -20.38 -1.47 -24.55
C TYR A 48 -19.33 -1.61 -23.44
N ILE A 49 -18.18 -2.23 -23.73
CA ILE A 49 -17.03 -2.21 -22.84
C ILE A 49 -16.52 -0.78 -22.69
N GLU A 50 -16.15 -0.18 -23.81
CA GLU A 50 -15.61 1.19 -23.85
C GLU A 50 -16.72 2.22 -24.07
N ASN A 51 -17.79 1.85 -24.79
CA ASN A 51 -18.86 2.76 -25.17
C ASN A 51 -20.04 2.68 -24.20
N ARG A 52 -20.64 3.82 -23.85
CA ARG A 52 -21.84 3.85 -23.00
C ARG A 52 -23.07 3.40 -23.78
N HIS A 53 -24.00 2.75 -23.10
CA HIS A 53 -25.38 2.71 -23.59
C HIS A 53 -25.94 4.15 -23.70
N PRO A 54 -26.86 4.43 -24.65
CA PRO A 54 -27.50 5.75 -24.73
C PRO A 54 -28.15 6.12 -23.40
N ASN A 55 -27.76 7.25 -22.79
CA ASN A 55 -28.19 7.68 -21.45
C ASN A 55 -27.92 6.65 -20.32
N GLY A 56 -26.92 5.79 -20.53
CA GLY A 56 -26.60 4.67 -19.65
C GLY A 56 -25.15 4.61 -19.18
N GLU A 57 -24.81 3.46 -18.60
CA GLU A 57 -23.46 3.09 -18.17
C GLU A 57 -22.72 2.36 -19.30
N ASN A 58 -21.39 2.33 -19.23
CA ASN A 58 -20.59 1.30 -19.88
C ASN A 58 -20.07 0.28 -18.84
N CYS A 59 -19.36 -0.75 -19.29
CA CYS A 59 -18.72 -1.74 -18.41
C CYS A 59 -17.83 -1.11 -17.33
N TYR A 60 -16.98 -0.14 -17.70
CA TYR A 60 -16.05 0.50 -16.75
C TYR A 60 -16.74 1.33 -15.67
N ASP A 61 -17.91 1.92 -15.93
CA ASP A 61 -18.70 2.59 -14.90
C ASP A 61 -19.17 1.61 -13.83
N VAL A 62 -19.64 0.43 -14.27
CA VAL A 62 -20.06 -0.65 -13.36
C VAL A 62 -18.88 -1.15 -12.55
N GLU A 63 -17.76 -1.43 -13.21
CA GLU A 63 -16.51 -1.84 -12.55
C GLU A 63 -16.10 -0.83 -11.48
N LYS A 64 -16.08 0.46 -11.79
CA LYS A 64 -15.69 1.53 -10.86
C LYS A 64 -16.56 1.57 -9.60
N ARG A 65 -17.88 1.40 -9.72
CA ARG A 65 -18.77 1.39 -8.54
C ARG A 65 -18.67 0.08 -7.74
N VAL A 66 -18.46 -1.05 -8.41
CA VAL A 66 -18.24 -2.34 -7.74
C VAL A 66 -16.88 -2.34 -7.03
N GLN A 67 -15.83 -1.76 -7.61
CA GLN A 67 -14.54 -1.58 -6.96
C GLN A 67 -14.66 -0.74 -5.69
N LYS A 68 -15.45 0.35 -5.72
CA LYS A 68 -15.73 1.15 -4.52
C LYS A 68 -16.45 0.32 -3.45
N PHE A 69 -17.43 -0.49 -3.86
CA PHE A 69 -18.12 -1.42 -2.96
C PHE A 69 -17.15 -2.41 -2.33
N LEU A 70 -16.36 -3.13 -3.13
CA LEU A 70 -15.39 -4.11 -2.64
C LEU A 70 -14.37 -3.47 -1.71
N ASN A 71 -13.80 -2.31 -2.08
CA ASN A 71 -12.86 -1.58 -1.23
C ASN A 71 -13.44 -1.22 0.15
N GLU A 72 -14.73 -0.85 0.19
CA GLU A 72 -15.40 -0.58 1.47
C GLU A 72 -15.65 -1.87 2.25
N MET A 73 -16.11 -2.94 1.60
CA MET A 73 -16.37 -4.22 2.26
C MET A 73 -15.09 -4.82 2.84
N LEU A 74 -13.98 -4.71 2.13
CA LEU A 74 -12.67 -5.18 2.58
C LEU A 74 -12.16 -4.41 3.79
N LYS A 75 -12.47 -3.12 3.89
CA LYS A 75 -12.14 -2.31 5.06
C LYS A 75 -13.05 -2.64 6.25
N LYS A 76 -14.36 -2.76 5.99
CA LYS A 76 -15.39 -2.88 7.03
C LYS A 76 -15.56 -4.30 7.58
N TYR A 77 -15.33 -5.31 6.75
CA TYR A 77 -15.60 -6.72 7.06
C TYR A 77 -14.35 -7.58 6.82
N ALA A 78 -13.16 -7.03 7.06
CA ALA A 78 -11.89 -7.74 6.93
C ALA A 78 -11.92 -9.05 7.74
N GLY A 79 -11.50 -10.16 7.12
CA GLY A 79 -11.48 -11.49 7.75
C GLY A 79 -12.86 -12.16 7.89
N GLN A 80 -13.96 -11.49 7.56
CA GLN A 80 -15.30 -12.06 7.58
C GLN A 80 -15.70 -12.62 6.20
N LYS A 81 -16.64 -13.56 6.20
CA LYS A 81 -17.27 -14.06 4.97
C LYS A 81 -18.51 -13.22 4.67
N ILE A 82 -18.52 -12.59 3.49
CA ILE A 82 -19.68 -11.82 3.01
C ILE A 82 -20.33 -12.57 1.85
N ALA A 83 -21.66 -12.65 1.85
CA ALA A 83 -22.44 -13.11 0.70
C ALA A 83 -22.88 -11.90 -0.13
N VAL A 84 -22.63 -11.92 -1.44
CA VAL A 84 -23.02 -10.86 -2.37
C VAL A 84 -24.05 -11.40 -3.34
N VAL A 85 -25.26 -10.83 -3.31
CA VAL A 85 -26.33 -11.14 -4.26
C VAL A 85 -26.45 -9.98 -5.24
N ALA A 86 -26.09 -10.20 -6.50
CA ALA A 86 -26.02 -9.16 -7.51
C ALA A 86 -26.43 -9.66 -8.90
N HIS A 87 -26.44 -8.76 -9.87
CA HIS A 87 -26.85 -9.04 -11.25
C HIS A 87 -25.65 -9.39 -12.15
N MET A 88 -25.85 -9.45 -13.48
CA MET A 88 -24.84 -9.95 -14.44
C MET A 88 -23.59 -9.08 -14.48
N TYR A 89 -23.72 -7.78 -14.75
CA TYR A 89 -22.55 -6.91 -14.88
C TYR A 89 -21.79 -6.75 -13.55
N PRO A 90 -22.46 -6.61 -12.38
CA PRO A 90 -21.75 -6.60 -11.11
C PRO A 90 -20.98 -7.89 -10.83
N GLN A 91 -21.55 -9.06 -11.13
CA GLN A 91 -20.85 -10.34 -10.93
C GLN A 91 -19.61 -10.44 -11.84
N ARG A 92 -19.71 -10.02 -13.10
CA ARG A 92 -18.55 -9.96 -14.01
C ARG A 92 -17.51 -8.93 -13.57
N ALA A 93 -17.95 -7.77 -13.07
CA ALA A 93 -17.03 -6.79 -12.47
C ALA A 93 -16.27 -7.38 -11.27
N ILE A 94 -16.92 -8.21 -10.44
CA ILE A 94 -16.23 -8.95 -9.37
C ILE A 94 -15.23 -9.96 -9.97
N ASP A 95 -15.58 -10.70 -11.03
CA ASP A 95 -14.62 -11.58 -11.72
C ASP A 95 -13.40 -10.81 -12.23
N ILE A 96 -13.60 -9.62 -12.80
CA ILE A 96 -12.54 -8.76 -13.32
C ILE A 96 -11.66 -8.25 -12.17
N ILE A 97 -12.27 -7.71 -11.12
CA ILE A 97 -11.55 -7.09 -10.00
C ILE A 97 -10.82 -8.14 -9.16
N VAL A 98 -11.43 -9.30 -8.92
CA VAL A 98 -10.89 -10.33 -8.02
C VAL A 98 -9.97 -11.29 -8.79
N ASN A 99 -10.36 -11.71 -9.99
CA ASN A 99 -9.66 -12.73 -10.78
C ASN A 99 -8.86 -12.15 -11.97
N ASN A 100 -8.76 -10.82 -12.07
CA ASN A 100 -7.98 -10.10 -13.10
C ASN A 100 -8.32 -10.50 -14.54
N LYS A 101 -9.60 -10.78 -14.82
CA LYS A 101 -10.10 -10.99 -16.18
C LYS A 101 -10.22 -9.66 -16.92
N THR A 102 -10.09 -9.66 -18.25
CA THR A 102 -10.61 -8.53 -19.04
C THR A 102 -12.13 -8.60 -19.16
N TRP A 103 -12.78 -7.50 -19.55
CA TRP A 103 -14.20 -7.50 -19.83
C TRP A 103 -14.57 -8.48 -20.94
N GLU A 104 -13.77 -8.57 -22.01
CA GLU A 104 -13.98 -9.52 -23.09
C GLU A 104 -13.92 -10.97 -22.58
N GLN A 105 -12.93 -11.30 -21.74
CA GLN A 105 -12.84 -12.62 -21.13
C GLN A 105 -14.04 -12.93 -20.23
N ALA A 106 -14.46 -11.97 -19.40
CA ALA A 106 -15.63 -12.14 -18.53
C ALA A 106 -16.94 -12.31 -19.34
N ILE A 107 -17.06 -11.62 -20.48
CA ILE A 107 -18.18 -11.72 -21.43
C ILE A 107 -18.20 -13.08 -22.13
N ASP A 108 -17.05 -13.56 -22.60
CA ASP A 108 -16.92 -14.83 -23.33
C ASP A 108 -17.04 -16.04 -22.40
N ASP A 109 -16.58 -15.90 -21.15
CA ASP A 109 -16.63 -16.95 -20.14
C ASP A 109 -17.94 -17.06 -19.38
N ASP A 110 -18.91 -16.18 -19.64
CA ASP A 110 -20.13 -16.10 -18.85
C ASP A 110 -20.85 -17.46 -18.81
N TRP A 111 -21.09 -17.94 -17.58
CA TRP A 111 -21.77 -19.20 -17.33
C TRP A 111 -23.19 -19.22 -17.90
N ARG A 112 -23.84 -18.06 -18.09
CA ARG A 112 -25.16 -17.91 -18.73
C ARG A 112 -25.09 -18.30 -20.21
N LYS A 113 -24.02 -17.90 -20.91
CA LYS A 113 -23.77 -18.31 -22.30
C LYS A 113 -23.40 -19.78 -22.40
N LYS A 114 -22.57 -20.26 -21.46
CA LYS A 114 -22.12 -21.66 -21.38
C LYS A 114 -23.14 -22.62 -20.76
N LYS A 115 -24.29 -22.12 -20.28
CA LYS A 115 -25.34 -22.88 -19.56
C LYS A 115 -24.80 -23.69 -18.36
N ALA A 116 -23.82 -23.14 -17.65
CA ALA A 116 -23.07 -23.79 -16.57
C ALA A 116 -23.45 -23.23 -15.18
N TRP A 117 -24.76 -23.21 -14.88
CA TRP A 117 -25.25 -22.67 -13.60
C TRP A 117 -24.73 -23.45 -12.38
N GLN A 118 -24.47 -22.73 -11.29
CA GLN A 118 -24.19 -23.29 -9.97
C GLN A 118 -24.76 -22.38 -8.86
N ALA A 119 -24.81 -22.89 -7.63
CA ALA A 119 -25.43 -22.21 -6.50
C ALA A 119 -24.74 -20.90 -6.07
N GLY A 120 -23.48 -20.68 -6.46
CA GLY A 120 -22.75 -19.45 -6.18
C GLY A 120 -21.28 -19.52 -6.61
N TRP A 121 -20.57 -18.41 -6.47
CA TRP A 121 -19.15 -18.29 -6.77
C TRP A 121 -18.39 -17.82 -5.53
N ASN A 122 -17.25 -18.45 -5.26
CA ASN A 122 -16.38 -18.07 -4.15
C ASN A 122 -15.30 -17.14 -4.66
N TYR A 123 -15.26 -15.93 -4.09
CA TYR A 123 -14.25 -14.93 -4.38
C TYR A 123 -13.34 -14.78 -3.16
N ILE A 124 -12.05 -15.08 -3.33
CA ILE A 124 -11.05 -14.86 -2.30
C ILE A 124 -10.27 -13.61 -2.68
N TYR A 125 -10.67 -12.48 -2.13
CA TYR A 125 -9.90 -11.25 -2.26
C TYR A 125 -8.74 -11.26 -1.26
N GLY A 126 -7.62 -11.87 -1.66
CA GLY A 126 -6.35 -11.64 -0.98
C GLY A 126 -5.88 -10.22 -1.32
N GLY A 127 -5.53 -9.43 -0.31
CA GLY A 127 -4.84 -8.15 -0.51
C GLY A 127 -3.64 -8.30 -1.45
N ASN A 128 -3.12 -7.18 -1.93
CA ASN A 128 -1.91 -7.16 -2.76
C ASN A 128 -0.82 -8.02 -2.09
N LYS A 129 -0.33 -9.02 -2.82
CA LYS A 129 0.69 -9.95 -2.31
C LYS A 129 2.06 -9.29 -2.45
N THR A 130 2.96 -9.58 -1.53
CA THR A 130 4.39 -9.28 -1.70
C THR A 130 5.09 -10.52 -2.23
N TRP A 131 5.86 -10.36 -3.32
CA TRP A 131 6.59 -11.42 -4.00
C TRP A 131 8.10 -11.21 -3.90
N ASP A 132 8.86 -12.21 -3.48
CA ASP A 132 10.33 -12.11 -3.42
C ASP A 132 10.99 -12.56 -4.72
N LEU A 133 11.74 -11.67 -5.37
CA LEU A 133 12.41 -11.93 -6.65
C LEU A 133 13.92 -11.69 -6.59
N LYS A 134 14.69 -12.63 -7.14
CA LYS A 134 16.14 -12.46 -7.38
C LYS A 134 16.39 -11.54 -8.58
N ILE A 135 17.38 -10.65 -8.45
CA ILE A 135 17.97 -9.87 -9.54
C ILE A 135 19.43 -10.26 -9.68
N TYR A 136 19.81 -10.76 -10.85
CA TYR A 136 21.19 -11.15 -11.15
C TYR A 136 21.88 -10.03 -11.91
N GLY A 137 22.57 -9.14 -11.21
CA GLY A 137 23.32 -8.05 -11.83
C GLY A 137 23.18 -6.73 -11.10
N LYS A 138 24.33 -6.21 -10.63
CA LYS A 138 24.40 -5.00 -9.80
C LYS A 138 23.80 -3.76 -10.49
N ASN A 139 24.04 -3.58 -11.78
CA ASN A 139 23.54 -2.42 -12.53
C ASN A 139 22.00 -2.46 -12.69
N MET A 140 21.42 -3.64 -12.93
CA MET A 140 19.97 -3.80 -12.99
C MET A 140 19.33 -3.49 -11.64
N PHE A 141 19.91 -4.05 -10.57
CA PHE A 141 19.45 -3.81 -9.21
C PHE A 141 19.53 -2.34 -8.83
N GLN A 142 20.65 -1.67 -9.16
CA GLN A 142 20.80 -0.24 -8.93
C GLN A 142 19.77 0.60 -9.71
N GLY A 143 19.36 0.13 -10.89
CA GLY A 143 18.27 0.70 -11.69
C GLY A 143 16.90 0.61 -11.02
N LEU A 144 16.64 -0.47 -10.26
CA LEU A 144 15.43 -0.57 -9.44
C LEU A 144 15.48 0.43 -8.29
N VAL A 145 16.60 0.43 -7.55
CA VAL A 145 16.82 1.28 -6.37
C VAL A 145 16.72 2.77 -6.69
N ASN A 146 17.22 3.20 -7.85
CA ASN A 146 17.16 4.62 -8.26
C ASN A 146 15.90 4.96 -9.08
N GLY A 147 14.97 4.01 -9.24
CA GLY A 147 13.71 4.25 -9.95
C GLY A 147 13.80 4.35 -11.47
N LYS A 148 15.00 4.23 -12.07
CA LYS A 148 15.16 4.27 -13.53
C LYS A 148 14.55 3.05 -14.22
N LYS A 149 14.55 1.90 -13.54
CA LYS A 149 13.99 0.65 -14.05
C LYS A 149 12.47 0.67 -13.93
N THR A 150 11.79 0.66 -15.07
CA THR A 150 10.33 0.71 -15.19
C THR A 150 9.71 -0.62 -15.59
N ILE A 151 10.51 -1.55 -16.09
CA ILE A 151 10.07 -2.86 -16.54
C ILE A 151 10.99 -3.91 -15.90
N GLU A 152 10.48 -5.11 -15.63
CA GLU A 152 11.29 -6.27 -15.28
C GLU A 152 10.79 -7.49 -16.04
N ILE A 153 11.70 -8.23 -16.67
CA ILE A 153 11.41 -9.45 -17.42
C ILE A 153 11.92 -10.67 -16.66
N ARG A 154 11.09 -11.71 -16.50
CA ARG A 154 11.46 -12.94 -15.80
C ARG A 154 11.00 -14.20 -16.52
N ALA A 155 11.86 -15.23 -16.44
CA ALA A 155 11.58 -16.59 -16.85
C ALA A 155 11.45 -17.51 -15.62
N GLY A 156 10.22 -17.85 -15.23
CA GLY A 156 9.93 -18.82 -14.16
C GLY A 156 10.36 -18.44 -12.72
N LYS A 157 10.28 -19.43 -11.82
CA LYS A 157 10.27 -19.35 -10.33
C LYS A 157 11.66 -19.34 -9.63
N PRO A 158 11.86 -18.68 -8.47
CA PRO A 158 13.00 -18.79 -7.56
C PRO A 158 12.85 -19.96 -6.57
N GLU A 159 13.99 -20.51 -6.17
CA GLU A 159 14.11 -21.81 -5.51
C GLU A 159 13.50 -21.96 -4.10
N SER A 160 13.04 -20.89 -3.43
CA SER A 160 12.73 -20.97 -2.00
C SER A 160 11.26 -20.77 -1.58
N ALA A 161 10.27 -20.76 -2.47
CA ALA A 161 8.87 -20.58 -2.07
C ALA A 161 7.93 -21.67 -2.58
N GLU A 162 7.20 -22.35 -1.69
CA GLU A 162 6.13 -23.31 -2.00
C GLU A 162 4.89 -22.69 -2.70
N LYS A 163 4.94 -21.46 -3.23
CA LYS A 163 3.76 -20.76 -3.75
C LYS A 163 3.77 -20.61 -5.28
N TYR A 164 2.59 -20.83 -5.86
CA TYR A 164 2.25 -20.79 -7.29
C TYR A 164 2.46 -19.38 -7.90
N TRP A 165 3.01 -19.30 -9.12
CA TRP A 165 3.44 -18.06 -9.81
C TRP A 165 2.40 -17.49 -10.80
N GLY A 166 1.26 -18.16 -10.98
CA GLY A 166 0.23 -17.73 -11.94
C GLY A 166 -0.63 -16.53 -11.51
N ASP A 167 -0.33 -15.91 -10.37
CA ASP A 167 -1.23 -14.97 -9.68
C ASP A 167 -0.74 -13.51 -9.66
N PHE A 168 0.37 -13.16 -10.31
CA PHE A 168 0.80 -11.75 -10.33
C PHE A 168 -0.32 -10.88 -10.87
N LYS A 169 -0.68 -9.84 -10.12
CA LYS A 169 -1.72 -8.89 -10.52
C LYS A 169 -1.24 -7.46 -10.34
N THR A 170 -1.85 -6.56 -11.09
CA THR A 170 -1.70 -5.12 -10.85
C THR A 170 -1.99 -4.80 -9.37
N GLY A 171 -1.11 -4.01 -8.76
CA GLY A 171 -1.17 -3.67 -7.35
C GLY A 171 -0.33 -4.56 -6.42
N ASP A 172 0.04 -5.78 -6.84
CA ASP A 172 0.97 -6.60 -6.05
C ASP A 172 2.32 -5.90 -5.88
N MET A 173 3.00 -6.16 -4.77
CA MET A 173 4.35 -5.69 -4.52
C MET A 173 5.38 -6.77 -4.87
N ILE A 174 6.49 -6.37 -5.44
CA ILE A 174 7.65 -7.21 -5.65
C ILE A 174 8.78 -6.69 -4.77
N GLU A 175 9.32 -7.54 -3.91
CA GLU A 175 10.55 -7.33 -3.16
C GLU A 175 11.73 -7.96 -3.92
N PHE A 176 12.56 -7.12 -4.51
CA PHE A 176 13.72 -7.50 -5.30
C PHE A 176 14.96 -7.64 -4.41
N HIS A 177 15.66 -8.75 -4.55
CA HIS A 177 16.89 -9.05 -3.83
C HIS A 177 18.05 -9.21 -4.82
N LEU A 178 19.17 -8.52 -4.59
CA LEU A 178 20.38 -8.75 -5.38
C LEU A 178 20.91 -10.16 -5.08
N ALA A 179 21.13 -10.95 -6.13
CA ALA A 179 21.61 -12.32 -6.02
C ALA A 179 22.90 -12.54 -6.82
N ASP A 180 23.76 -13.41 -6.29
CA ASP A 180 24.93 -13.91 -7.00
C ASP A 180 24.49 -14.96 -8.04
N GLU A 181 24.82 -14.72 -9.31
CA GLU A 181 24.42 -15.59 -10.42
C GLU A 181 25.06 -16.98 -10.36
N LYS A 182 26.26 -17.12 -9.78
CA LYS A 182 26.99 -18.39 -9.70
C LYS A 182 26.50 -19.25 -8.53
N MET A 183 26.17 -18.61 -7.42
CA MET A 183 25.76 -19.31 -6.19
C MET A 183 24.25 -19.48 -6.06
N ASP A 184 23.48 -18.75 -6.88
CA ASP A 184 22.04 -18.58 -6.78
C ASP A 184 21.56 -18.22 -5.35
N LYS A 185 22.26 -17.30 -4.69
CA LYS A 185 21.94 -16.84 -3.32
C LYS A 185 21.87 -15.32 -3.26
N PHE A 186 21.06 -14.81 -2.34
CA PHE A 186 21.05 -13.38 -2.02
C PHE A 186 22.44 -12.95 -1.54
N ILE A 187 22.81 -11.72 -1.88
CA ILE A 187 24.05 -11.12 -1.38
C ILE A 187 23.75 -10.50 -0.02
N ASP A 188 24.35 -11.06 1.03
CA ASP A 188 24.18 -10.57 2.39
C ASP A 188 24.60 -9.10 2.54
N GLY A 189 23.86 -8.35 3.36
CA GLY A 189 24.12 -6.93 3.63
C GLY A 189 23.63 -5.95 2.55
N VAL A 190 23.04 -6.43 1.45
CA VAL A 190 22.38 -5.58 0.45
C VAL A 190 20.89 -5.48 0.77
N LYS A 191 20.39 -4.26 0.98
CA LYS A 191 18.96 -4.02 1.23
C LYS A 191 18.14 -4.37 -0.03
N SER A 192 17.04 -5.08 0.16
CA SER A 192 16.06 -5.38 -0.90
C SER A 192 15.36 -4.09 -1.39
N GLU A 193 14.84 -4.13 -2.61
CA GLU A 193 14.12 -3.03 -3.24
C GLU A 193 12.67 -3.43 -3.51
N ARG A 194 11.70 -2.66 -3.02
CA ARG A 194 10.27 -2.96 -3.22
C ARG A 194 9.69 -2.12 -4.35
N ARG A 195 8.89 -2.72 -5.23
CA ARG A 195 8.18 -2.01 -6.30
C ARG A 195 6.77 -2.56 -6.45
N THR A 196 5.83 -1.68 -6.78
CA THR A 196 4.45 -2.08 -7.08
C THR A 196 4.30 -2.41 -8.56
N ILE A 197 3.60 -3.50 -8.88
CA ILE A 197 3.22 -3.86 -10.25
C ILE A 197 2.13 -2.88 -10.72
N GLU A 198 2.42 -2.10 -11.76
CA GLU A 198 1.46 -1.26 -12.45
C GLU A 198 0.70 -2.08 -13.50
N LYS A 199 1.41 -2.93 -14.24
CA LYS A 199 0.83 -3.85 -15.22
C LYS A 199 1.67 -5.11 -15.32
N VAL A 200 1.04 -6.24 -15.62
CA VAL A 200 1.71 -7.52 -15.80
C VAL A 200 1.20 -8.23 -17.03
N LYS A 201 2.12 -8.82 -17.80
CA LYS A 201 1.81 -9.64 -18.97
C LYS A 201 2.66 -10.91 -18.97
N CYS A 202 2.11 -11.97 -19.53
CA CYS A 202 2.81 -13.23 -19.77
C CYS A 202 2.83 -13.53 -21.27
N PHE A 203 3.97 -14.01 -21.76
CA PHE A 203 4.20 -14.35 -23.16
C PHE A 203 4.74 -15.78 -23.28
N ASP A 204 4.30 -16.52 -24.29
CA ASP A 204 4.78 -17.89 -24.50
C ASP A 204 6.20 -17.95 -25.07
N ASN A 205 6.65 -16.88 -25.74
CA ASN A 205 7.94 -16.82 -26.41
C ASN A 205 8.46 -15.37 -26.55
N PHE A 206 9.74 -15.26 -26.93
CA PHE A 206 10.41 -13.98 -27.12
C PHE A 206 9.85 -13.15 -28.29
N GLU A 207 9.29 -13.78 -29.32
CA GLU A 207 8.72 -13.06 -30.48
C GLU A 207 7.49 -12.25 -30.07
N GLY A 208 6.59 -12.86 -29.30
CA GLY A 208 5.43 -12.17 -28.71
C GLY A 208 5.88 -11.06 -27.76
N LEU A 209 6.85 -11.34 -26.89
CA LEU A 209 7.39 -10.38 -25.94
C LEU A 209 8.00 -9.15 -26.65
N PHE A 210 8.90 -9.35 -27.60
CA PHE A 210 9.62 -8.24 -28.26
C PHE A 210 8.76 -7.43 -29.23
N LYS A 211 7.61 -7.97 -29.66
CA LYS A 211 6.63 -7.21 -30.44
C LYS A 211 5.99 -6.07 -29.62
N GLU A 212 5.77 -6.30 -28.32
CA GLU A 212 5.14 -5.32 -27.44
C GLU A 212 6.15 -4.59 -26.54
N TYR A 213 7.21 -5.27 -26.10
CA TYR A 213 8.25 -4.73 -25.23
C TYR A 213 9.63 -4.89 -25.91
N PRO A 214 10.02 -3.94 -26.78
CA PRO A 214 11.33 -3.95 -27.41
C PRO A 214 12.45 -3.95 -26.36
N ALA A 215 13.58 -4.58 -26.67
CA ALA A 215 14.74 -4.62 -25.78
C ALA A 215 15.23 -3.20 -25.41
N GLY A 216 15.60 -2.99 -24.15
CA GLY A 216 15.86 -1.66 -23.58
C GLY A 216 16.62 -1.66 -22.25
N GLN A 217 16.32 -0.67 -21.39
CA GLN A 217 17.11 -0.27 -20.21
C GLN A 217 17.38 -1.36 -19.15
N ASP A 218 16.59 -2.44 -19.14
CA ASP A 218 16.66 -3.48 -18.12
C ASP A 218 17.89 -4.36 -18.23
N TYR A 219 18.45 -4.52 -19.44
CA TYR A 219 19.72 -5.18 -19.71
C TYR A 219 20.59 -4.23 -20.55
N PRO A 220 21.32 -3.30 -19.91
CA PRO A 220 22.08 -2.27 -20.61
C PRO A 220 23.02 -2.87 -21.67
N GLY A 221 22.88 -2.40 -22.90
CA GLY A 221 23.76 -2.78 -24.01
C GLY A 221 23.40 -4.09 -24.72
N LYS A 222 22.19 -4.63 -24.53
CA LYS A 222 21.70 -5.79 -25.31
C LYS A 222 20.49 -5.46 -26.17
N ASN A 223 20.56 -5.81 -27.46
CA ASN A 223 19.40 -5.83 -28.35
C ASN A 223 18.55 -7.12 -28.13
N ALA A 224 17.44 -7.24 -28.88
CA ALA A 224 16.51 -8.36 -28.73
C ALA A 224 17.18 -9.70 -29.05
N GLU A 225 18.05 -9.75 -30.07
CA GLU A 225 18.80 -10.95 -30.45
C GLU A 225 19.78 -11.38 -29.35
N GLU A 226 20.51 -10.44 -28.76
CA GLU A 226 21.48 -10.68 -27.69
C GLU A 226 20.81 -11.12 -26.38
N LEU A 227 19.61 -10.58 -26.10
CA LEU A 227 18.82 -11.01 -24.95
C LEU A 227 18.28 -12.42 -25.16
N LYS A 228 17.72 -12.72 -26.33
CA LYS A 228 17.27 -14.07 -26.72
C LYS A 228 18.41 -15.09 -26.60
N ALA A 229 19.57 -14.79 -27.19
CA ALA A 229 20.75 -15.64 -27.13
C ALA A 229 21.23 -15.89 -25.68
N TRP A 230 21.16 -14.87 -24.81
CA TRP A 230 21.54 -15.02 -23.40
C TRP A 230 20.62 -15.96 -22.62
N TYR A 231 19.30 -15.90 -22.87
CA TYR A 231 18.33 -16.81 -22.27
C TYR A 231 18.49 -18.24 -22.81
N GLU A 232 18.65 -18.39 -24.13
CA GLU A 232 18.82 -19.68 -24.79
C GLU A 232 20.12 -20.39 -24.39
N ALA A 233 21.18 -19.63 -24.09
CA ALA A 233 22.45 -20.17 -23.59
C ALA A 233 22.34 -20.81 -22.19
N ARG A 234 21.20 -20.68 -21.49
CA ARG A 234 20.95 -21.25 -20.15
C ARG A 234 19.84 -22.31 -20.24
N PRO A 235 20.18 -23.62 -20.26
CA PRO A 235 19.19 -24.70 -20.40
C PRO A 235 18.05 -24.64 -19.38
N VAL A 236 18.35 -24.26 -18.13
CA VAL A 236 17.37 -24.13 -17.04
C VAL A 236 16.34 -23.03 -17.32
N LEU A 237 16.76 -21.90 -17.93
CA LEU A 237 15.84 -20.81 -18.26
C LEU A 237 14.94 -21.19 -19.44
N ASN A 238 15.48 -21.89 -20.44
CA ASN A 238 14.72 -22.34 -21.59
C ASN A 238 13.58 -23.29 -21.18
N GLU A 239 13.86 -24.27 -20.31
CA GLU A 239 12.82 -25.16 -19.76
C GLU A 239 11.78 -24.41 -18.92
N ARG A 240 12.19 -23.36 -18.18
CA ARG A 240 11.25 -22.51 -17.43
C ARG A 240 10.33 -21.71 -18.34
N ILE A 241 10.84 -21.18 -19.46
CA ILE A 241 10.03 -20.44 -20.43
C ILE A 241 8.97 -21.35 -21.04
N LYS A 242 9.34 -22.57 -21.48
CA LYS A 242 8.38 -23.55 -22.02
C LYS A 242 7.27 -23.90 -21.03
N LYS A 243 7.61 -23.95 -19.74
CA LYS A 243 6.67 -24.38 -18.69
C LYS A 243 5.82 -23.24 -18.11
N TYR A 244 6.35 -22.02 -18.04
CA TYR A 244 5.74 -20.92 -17.27
C TYR A 244 5.64 -19.59 -18.04
N GLY A 245 6.14 -19.52 -19.27
CA GLY A 245 6.19 -18.30 -20.06
C GLY A 245 7.23 -17.27 -19.58
N LEU A 246 7.24 -16.15 -20.28
CA LEU A 246 8.01 -14.94 -20.02
C LEU A 246 7.09 -13.89 -19.41
N TRP A 247 7.38 -13.50 -18.18
CA TRP A 247 6.61 -12.51 -17.45
C TRP A 247 7.26 -11.13 -17.59
N VAL A 248 6.45 -10.14 -17.90
CA VAL A 248 6.84 -8.73 -17.97
C VAL A 248 6.05 -7.98 -16.90
N PHE A 249 6.77 -7.36 -15.97
CA PHE A 249 6.22 -6.51 -14.94
C PHE A 249 6.51 -5.06 -15.31
N GLU A 250 5.49 -4.29 -15.68
CA GLU A 250 5.60 -2.83 -15.68
C GLU A 250 5.48 -2.38 -14.22
N LEU A 251 6.55 -1.77 -13.73
CA LEU A 251 6.69 -1.32 -12.36
C LEU A 251 6.26 0.13 -12.27
N LYS A 252 5.47 0.44 -11.25
CA LYS A 252 5.08 1.82 -10.96
C LYS A 252 6.33 2.68 -10.91
N GLN A 253 6.33 3.75 -11.72
CA GLN A 253 7.41 4.71 -11.75
C GLN A 253 7.61 5.29 -10.35
N ILE A 254 8.87 5.23 -9.89
CA ILE A 254 9.29 5.95 -8.71
C ILE A 254 9.26 7.43 -9.11
N LYS A 255 8.17 8.12 -8.76
CA LYS A 255 8.13 9.57 -8.91
C LYS A 255 9.12 10.12 -7.90
N ASP A 256 10.33 10.45 -8.36
CA ASP A 256 11.24 11.27 -7.58
C ASP A 256 10.49 12.58 -7.27
N THR A 257 9.93 12.61 -6.08
CA THR A 257 9.15 13.77 -5.62
C THR A 257 10.08 14.95 -5.39
N GLY A 258 11.41 14.74 -5.35
CA GLY A 258 12.41 15.73 -4.96
C GLY A 258 12.23 16.20 -3.51
N ILE A 259 11.41 15.52 -2.72
CA ILE A 259 11.12 15.89 -1.33
C ILE A 259 12.19 15.30 -0.43
N VAL A 260 12.76 16.17 0.42
CA VAL A 260 13.67 15.79 1.49
C VAL A 260 12.97 16.10 2.81
N LEU A 261 12.67 15.08 3.61
CA LEU A 261 12.13 15.30 4.96
C LEU A 261 13.27 15.24 5.97
N THR A 262 13.39 16.25 6.83
CA THR A 262 14.25 16.17 8.02
C THR A 262 13.39 16.15 9.27
N PHE A 263 13.46 15.04 10.00
CA PHE A 263 12.78 14.85 11.26
C PHE A 263 13.64 15.33 12.44
N PHE A 264 12.98 15.96 13.40
CA PHE A 264 13.52 16.37 14.68
C PHE A 264 12.58 15.85 15.78
N ARG A 265 13.13 15.07 16.70
CA ARG A 265 12.43 14.78 17.95
C ARG A 265 12.46 16.03 18.83
N HIS A 266 11.36 16.31 19.53
CA HIS A 266 11.39 17.29 20.62
C HIS A 266 12.49 16.96 21.64
N THR A 267 13.04 17.98 22.28
CA THR A 267 14.11 17.82 23.27
C THR A 267 13.55 17.47 24.66
N GLN A 268 14.43 17.31 25.65
CA GLN A 268 14.06 16.71 26.94
C GLN A 268 12.93 17.46 27.67
N THR A 269 12.04 16.66 28.28
CA THR A 269 11.04 17.09 29.26
C THR A 269 11.27 16.38 30.60
N GLU A 270 10.60 16.82 31.66
CA GLU A 270 10.68 16.15 32.97
C GLU A 270 10.27 14.67 32.92
N SER A 271 9.34 14.31 32.06
CA SER A 271 8.90 12.92 31.94
C SER A 271 9.89 12.05 31.18
N ASN A 272 10.63 12.61 30.23
CA ASN A 272 11.75 11.89 29.62
C ASN A 272 12.84 11.61 30.66
N LYS A 273 13.14 12.60 31.52
CA LYS A 273 14.10 12.44 32.62
C LYS A 273 13.66 11.38 33.62
N LYS A 274 12.35 11.27 33.90
CA LYS A 274 11.77 10.26 34.79
C LYS A 274 11.54 8.90 34.14
N GLY A 275 11.70 8.76 32.83
CA GLY A 275 11.44 7.52 32.11
C GLY A 275 9.96 7.11 32.09
N VAL A 276 9.04 8.07 32.02
CA VAL A 276 7.59 7.80 32.03
C VAL A 276 6.90 8.18 30.71
N THR A 277 5.86 7.44 30.34
CA THR A 277 5.07 7.59 29.11
C THR A 277 4.02 8.69 29.27
N MET A 278 4.21 9.87 28.67
CA MET A 278 3.24 10.97 28.81
C MET A 278 2.20 11.09 27.70
N GLY A 279 2.45 10.45 26.56
CA GLY A 279 1.58 10.51 25.38
C GLY A 279 1.21 11.94 25.01
N ARG A 280 -0.09 12.21 25.02
CA ARG A 280 -0.69 13.48 24.58
C ARG A 280 -0.76 14.55 25.66
N THR A 281 -0.26 14.28 26.86
CA THR A 281 -0.21 15.31 27.92
C THR A 281 0.64 16.49 27.46
N ASP A 282 0.08 17.70 27.57
CA ASP A 282 0.69 18.91 27.02
C ASP A 282 1.67 19.55 28.00
N MET A 283 2.93 19.14 27.92
CA MET A 283 4.02 19.62 28.76
C MET A 283 5.08 20.39 27.96
N SER A 284 5.72 21.34 28.63
CA SER A 284 6.86 22.11 28.13
C SER A 284 8.19 21.36 28.28
N LEU A 285 9.20 21.85 27.57
CA LEU A 285 10.59 21.45 27.74
C LEU A 285 11.09 21.78 29.15
N ASN A 286 12.06 21.02 29.63
CA ASN A 286 12.82 21.40 30.83
C ASN A 286 14.09 22.20 30.44
N ASN A 287 14.83 22.68 31.44
CA ASN A 287 16.04 23.50 31.19
C ASN A 287 17.07 22.78 30.32
N GLU A 288 17.23 21.48 30.50
CA GLU A 288 18.12 20.67 29.68
C GLU A 288 17.60 20.54 28.24
N GLY A 289 16.29 20.36 28.06
CA GLY A 289 15.66 20.35 26.74
C GLY A 289 15.82 21.66 25.98
N ILE A 290 15.74 22.81 26.66
CA ILE A 290 15.98 24.13 26.07
C ILE A 290 17.43 24.22 25.59
N LYS A 291 18.40 23.80 26.41
CA LYS A 291 19.83 23.77 26.05
C LYS A 291 20.08 22.87 24.83
N GLN A 292 19.54 21.65 24.84
CA GLN A 292 19.65 20.70 23.73
C GLN A 292 19.07 21.28 22.42
N ALA A 293 17.95 22.00 22.50
CA ALA A 293 17.35 22.62 21.32
C ALA A 293 18.26 23.71 20.74
N GLY A 294 18.90 24.52 21.59
CA GLY A 294 19.90 25.50 21.17
C GLY A 294 21.13 24.86 20.51
N GLU A 295 21.63 23.75 21.05
CA GLU A 295 22.74 23.00 20.45
C GLU A 295 22.38 22.42 19.07
N ILE A 296 21.15 21.95 18.90
CA ILE A 296 20.65 21.47 17.60
C ILE A 296 20.50 22.64 16.62
N ALA A 297 19.95 23.77 17.06
CA ALA A 297 19.78 24.97 16.24
C ALA A 297 21.12 25.44 15.64
N GLU A 298 22.18 25.48 16.46
CA GLU A 298 23.53 25.84 15.99
C GLU A 298 24.08 24.86 14.95
N LYS A 299 23.81 23.56 15.09
CA LYS A 299 24.25 22.53 14.12
C LYS A 299 23.53 22.60 12.77
N ILE A 300 22.32 23.15 12.74
CA ILE A 300 21.50 23.22 11.53
C ILE A 300 21.41 24.63 10.92
N LYS A 301 22.10 25.62 11.48
CA LYS A 301 22.00 27.03 11.06
C LYS A 301 22.24 27.28 9.57
N GLU A 302 23.10 26.48 8.94
CA GLU A 302 23.40 26.57 7.50
C GLU A 302 22.47 25.72 6.61
N ARG A 303 21.52 24.99 7.22
CA ARG A 303 20.54 24.17 6.49
C ARG A 303 19.33 25.01 6.13
N HIS A 304 18.89 24.91 4.89
CA HIS A 304 17.68 25.55 4.39
C HIS A 304 16.49 24.59 4.36
N TYR A 305 15.35 25.04 4.88
CA TYR A 305 14.07 24.34 4.85
C TYR A 305 13.00 25.25 4.25
N ASP A 306 12.25 24.74 3.27
CA ASP A 306 11.17 25.48 2.62
C ASP A 306 9.91 25.52 3.48
N LEU A 307 9.66 24.44 4.22
CA LEU A 307 8.48 24.25 5.06
C LEU A 307 8.87 23.60 6.39
N ILE A 308 8.15 23.98 7.44
CA ILE A 308 8.40 23.49 8.80
C ILE A 308 7.07 23.10 9.41
N PHE A 309 6.90 21.81 9.69
CA PHE A 309 5.74 21.26 10.36
C PHE A 309 6.09 20.86 11.79
N CYS A 310 5.17 21.03 12.73
CA CYS A 310 5.35 20.55 14.09
C CYS A 310 4.07 19.99 14.70
N SER A 311 4.25 19.10 15.66
CA SER A 311 3.15 18.59 16.48
C SER A 311 2.47 19.72 17.27
N PRO A 312 1.17 19.58 17.60
CA PRO A 312 0.45 20.56 18.43
C PRO A 312 0.89 20.57 19.90
N LEU A 313 1.67 19.61 20.40
CA LEU A 313 2.11 19.60 21.80
C LEU A 313 3.25 20.59 22.06
N LYS A 314 3.19 21.29 23.21
CA LYS A 314 4.11 22.35 23.65
C LYS A 314 5.57 21.97 23.48
N ARG A 315 6.02 20.85 24.01
CA ARG A 315 7.42 20.39 23.85
C ARG A 315 7.90 20.37 22.40
N ALA A 316 7.07 19.95 21.45
CA ALA A 316 7.45 19.94 20.03
C ALA A 316 7.41 21.35 19.43
N ARG A 317 6.43 22.17 19.80
CA ARG A 317 6.37 23.58 19.38
C ARG A 317 7.54 24.39 19.91
N GLU A 318 7.84 24.32 21.21
CA GLU A 318 8.96 25.01 21.85
C GLU A 318 10.29 24.60 21.22
N THR A 319 10.51 23.30 20.94
CA THR A 319 11.68 22.87 20.16
C THR A 319 11.69 23.51 18.77
N ALA A 320 10.59 23.47 18.02
CA ALA A 320 10.52 24.06 16.68
C ALA A 320 10.78 25.58 16.69
N GLU A 321 10.25 26.29 17.68
CA GLU A 321 10.45 27.72 17.86
C GLU A 321 11.92 28.07 18.15
N ILE A 322 12.62 27.26 18.94
CA ILE A 322 14.05 27.44 19.20
C ILE A 322 14.89 27.15 17.95
N LEU A 323 14.53 26.09 17.19
CA LEU A 323 15.29 25.67 16.00
C LEU A 323 15.12 26.63 14.81
N PHE A 324 13.92 27.17 14.62
CA PHE A 324 13.55 27.83 13.37
C PHE A 324 12.89 29.20 13.54
N GLY A 325 12.63 29.63 14.77
CA GLY A 325 11.81 30.79 15.08
C GLY A 325 10.31 30.50 15.00
N LYS A 326 9.51 31.47 15.47
CA LYS A 326 8.03 31.36 15.55
C LYS A 326 7.34 31.56 14.20
N ASN A 327 7.99 32.30 13.30
CA ASN A 327 7.42 32.65 12.02
C ASN A 327 7.48 31.44 11.08
N ASN A 328 6.38 31.12 10.41
CA ASN A 328 6.24 30.03 9.41
C ASN A 328 6.13 28.59 9.94
N LEU A 329 5.95 28.37 11.24
CA LEU A 329 5.63 27.05 11.80
C LEU A 329 4.21 26.62 11.42
N ARG A 330 4.07 25.44 10.83
CA ARG A 330 2.78 24.82 10.49
C ARG A 330 2.46 23.74 11.50
N ILE A 331 1.44 23.96 12.32
CA ILE A 331 1.00 22.96 13.30
C ILE A 331 0.12 21.93 12.60
N ASP A 332 0.48 20.65 12.70
CA ASP A 332 -0.31 19.54 12.14
C ASP A 332 -0.67 18.52 13.22
N LYS A 333 -1.97 18.32 13.44
CA LYS A 333 -2.49 17.38 14.45
C LYS A 333 -2.10 15.93 14.16
N ARG A 334 -1.85 15.56 12.90
CA ARG A 334 -1.44 14.20 12.52
C ARG A 334 -0.05 13.83 13.03
N LEU A 335 0.75 14.81 13.48
CA LEU A 335 2.08 14.62 14.05
C LEU A 335 2.09 14.48 15.58
N ILE A 336 0.93 14.48 16.26
CA ILE A 336 0.84 14.36 17.72
C ILE A 336 1.45 13.03 18.21
N GLU A 337 1.97 12.99 19.44
CA GLU A 337 2.50 11.75 20.04
C GLU A 337 1.44 10.66 20.12
N ILE A 338 1.88 9.39 20.11
CA ILE A 338 1.02 8.24 20.35
C ILE A 338 0.26 8.39 21.67
N ASP A 339 -1.01 8.02 21.66
CA ASP A 339 -1.79 7.93 22.89
C ASP A 339 -1.41 6.66 23.66
N PHE A 340 -0.92 6.80 24.89
CA PHE A 340 -0.59 5.65 25.74
C PHE A 340 -1.80 5.16 26.55
N GLY A 341 -2.96 5.83 26.46
CA GLY A 341 -4.17 5.43 27.18
C GLY A 341 -3.91 5.26 28.68
N GLN A 342 -4.25 4.08 29.20
CA GLN A 342 -4.09 3.72 30.62
C GLN A 342 -2.62 3.68 31.08
N LEU A 343 -1.66 3.61 30.15
CA LEU A 343 -0.23 3.65 30.45
C LEU A 343 0.31 5.09 30.51
N THR A 344 -0.53 6.11 30.41
CA THR A 344 -0.09 7.49 30.63
C THR A 344 0.39 7.69 32.07
N GLY A 345 1.60 8.23 32.23
CA GLY A 345 2.28 8.43 33.51
C GLY A 345 2.99 7.19 34.08
N LYS A 346 2.89 6.04 33.42
CA LYS A 346 3.56 4.79 33.82
C LYS A 346 5.01 4.74 33.35
N SER A 347 5.77 3.76 33.85
CA SER A 347 7.14 3.51 33.39
C SER A 347 7.16 3.17 31.91
N SER A 348 8.14 3.68 31.16
CA SER A 348 8.31 3.31 29.74
C SER A 348 8.60 1.83 29.54
N LEU A 349 9.13 1.15 30.56
CA LEU A 349 9.35 -0.30 30.54
C LEU A 349 8.04 -1.08 30.57
N GLU A 350 7.04 -0.62 31.35
CA GLU A 350 5.72 -1.26 31.36
C GLU A 350 5.03 -1.14 30.00
N ALA A 351 5.26 -0.03 29.29
CA ALA A 351 4.72 0.16 27.95
C ALA A 351 5.31 -0.79 26.91
N ASP A 352 6.50 -1.37 27.14
CA ASP A 352 7.14 -2.25 26.18
C ASP A 352 6.30 -3.51 25.89
N ASP A 353 5.58 -4.03 26.89
CA ASP A 353 4.71 -5.21 26.76
C ASP A 353 3.52 -4.98 25.80
N TYR A 354 3.20 -3.71 25.52
CA TYR A 354 2.04 -3.28 24.73
C TYR A 354 2.43 -2.73 23.36
N ARG A 355 3.72 -2.60 23.04
CA ARG A 355 4.15 -1.91 21.81
C ARG A 355 3.72 -2.60 20.53
N GLU A 356 3.71 -3.92 20.48
CA GLU A 356 3.27 -4.67 19.29
C GLU A 356 1.74 -4.80 19.22
N ALA A 357 1.08 -4.88 20.38
CA ALA A 357 -0.35 -5.08 20.49
C ALA A 357 -1.16 -3.78 20.54
N GLY A 358 -0.54 -2.62 20.74
CA GLY A 358 -1.21 -1.33 21.02
C GLY A 358 -1.38 -1.04 22.51
N PHE A 359 -1.57 0.23 22.86
CA PHE A 359 -1.77 0.66 24.25
C PHE A 359 -3.26 0.64 24.70
N PRO A 360 -3.61 0.01 25.83
CA PRO A 360 -5.00 -0.09 26.29
C PRO A 360 -5.66 1.28 26.50
N GLY A 361 -6.81 1.50 25.86
CA GLY A 361 -7.51 2.80 25.86
C GLY A 361 -6.71 3.94 25.21
N GLY A 362 -5.76 3.59 24.34
CA GLY A 362 -4.85 4.50 23.64
C GLY A 362 -4.75 4.12 22.16
N GLU A 363 -3.64 4.50 21.51
CA GLU A 363 -3.39 4.21 20.10
C GLU A 363 -2.51 2.97 19.93
N SER A 364 -2.74 2.23 18.86
CA SER A 364 -1.75 1.32 18.31
C SER A 364 -0.80 2.03 17.35
N TYR A 365 0.33 1.42 17.00
CA TYR A 365 1.18 1.95 15.92
C TYR A 365 0.49 1.90 14.55
N TYR A 366 -0.60 1.13 14.39
CA TYR A 366 -1.46 1.18 13.21
C TYR A 366 -2.21 2.50 13.08
N ASP A 367 -2.82 2.95 14.18
CA ASP A 367 -3.56 4.21 14.21
C ASP A 367 -2.64 5.39 13.90
N VAL A 368 -1.43 5.37 14.48
CA VAL A 368 -0.40 6.37 14.19
C VAL A 368 0.06 6.30 12.73
N SER A 369 0.32 5.10 12.20
CA SER A 369 0.69 4.90 10.78
C SER A 369 -0.34 5.48 9.83
N ARG A 370 -1.63 5.30 10.11
CA ARG A 370 -2.72 5.84 9.28
C ARG A 370 -2.68 7.37 9.20
N ARG A 371 -2.61 8.06 10.34
CA ARG A 371 -2.59 9.53 10.34
C ARG A 371 -1.29 10.10 9.77
N VAL A 372 -0.15 9.43 9.98
CA VAL A 372 1.13 9.84 9.39
C VAL A 372 1.15 9.62 7.88
N ASN A 373 0.58 8.52 7.37
CA ASN A 373 0.41 8.30 5.92
C ASN A 373 -0.44 9.42 5.29
N ASN A 374 -1.57 9.78 5.90
CA ASN A 374 -2.41 10.89 5.42
C ASN A 374 -1.64 12.23 5.40
N PHE A 375 -0.75 12.46 6.36
CA PHE A 375 0.13 13.62 6.36
C PHE A 375 1.11 13.57 5.19
N LEU A 376 1.82 12.45 5.04
CA LEU A 376 2.80 12.25 3.99
C LEU A 376 2.18 12.38 2.59
N GLU A 377 1.03 11.75 2.32
CA GLU A 377 0.30 11.88 1.05
C GLU A 377 0.04 13.34 0.67
N GLU A 378 -0.43 14.14 1.62
CA GLU A 378 -0.65 15.56 1.39
C GLU A 378 0.66 16.28 1.06
N ILE A 379 1.73 15.98 1.80
CA ILE A 379 3.04 16.57 1.57
C ILE A 379 3.54 16.25 0.14
N PHE A 380 3.44 15.00 -0.28
CA PHE A 380 3.89 14.56 -1.60
C PHE A 380 3.09 15.19 -2.75
N ILE A 381 1.80 15.42 -2.55
CA ILE A 381 0.94 16.03 -3.57
C ILE A 381 1.18 17.54 -3.63
N LYS A 382 1.27 18.23 -2.49
CA LYS A 382 1.28 19.70 -2.44
C LYS A 382 2.67 20.30 -2.58
N TYR A 383 3.72 19.59 -2.18
CA TYR A 383 5.05 20.17 -2.00
C TYR A 383 6.18 19.40 -2.70
N PRO A 384 6.01 19.00 -3.99
CA PRO A 384 7.11 18.37 -4.72
C PRO A 384 8.35 19.28 -4.74
N GLY A 385 9.53 18.68 -4.61
CA GLY A 385 10.83 19.32 -4.68
C GLY A 385 11.23 20.10 -3.42
N LYS A 386 10.42 20.05 -2.35
CA LYS A 386 10.64 20.87 -1.14
C LYS A 386 11.46 20.14 -0.08
N LYS A 387 12.30 20.90 0.62
CA LYS A 387 12.98 20.47 1.85
C LYS A 387 12.10 20.81 3.04
N ILE A 388 11.67 19.81 3.79
CA ILE A 388 10.64 19.96 4.82
C ILE A 388 11.18 19.49 6.16
N ALA A 389 11.15 20.36 7.17
CA ALA A 389 11.44 20.00 8.55
C ALA A 389 10.17 19.54 9.27
N ILE A 390 10.27 18.47 10.07
CA ILE A 390 9.19 17.93 10.90
C ILE A 390 9.67 17.86 12.34
N VAL A 391 9.01 18.56 13.27
CA VAL A 391 9.32 18.51 14.70
C VAL A 391 8.22 17.78 15.46
N ALA A 392 8.50 16.57 15.94
CA ALA A 392 7.51 15.72 16.60
C ALA A 392 8.14 14.81 17.67
N HIS A 393 7.73 13.54 17.74
CA HIS A 393 7.97 12.65 18.87
C HIS A 393 8.55 11.30 18.48
N SER A 394 9.07 10.54 19.46
CA SER A 394 9.75 9.28 19.21
C SER A 394 8.90 8.25 18.47
N ASN A 395 7.62 8.12 18.78
CA ASN A 395 6.79 7.10 18.11
C ASN A 395 6.37 7.53 16.70
N ILE A 396 6.37 8.83 16.41
CA ILE A 396 6.19 9.36 15.05
C ILE A 396 7.42 9.04 14.20
N TRP A 397 8.63 9.20 14.75
CA TRP A 397 9.85 8.76 14.07
C TRP A 397 9.83 7.26 13.75
N LYS A 398 9.42 6.40 14.69
CA LYS A 398 9.32 4.95 14.45
C LYS A 398 8.38 4.62 13.31
N VAL A 399 7.24 5.32 13.24
CA VAL A 399 6.28 5.18 12.14
C VAL A 399 6.85 5.70 10.82
N LEU A 400 7.61 6.80 10.82
CA LEU A 400 8.32 7.27 9.63
C LEU A 400 9.38 6.26 9.17
N GLU A 401 10.18 5.69 10.07
CA GLU A 401 11.12 4.62 9.75
C GLU A 401 10.43 3.37 9.18
N ASN A 402 9.26 3.03 9.71
CA ASN A 402 8.45 1.94 9.17
C ASN A 402 7.95 2.23 7.77
N ILE A 403 7.31 3.38 7.57
CA ILE A 403 6.74 3.79 6.28
C ILE A 403 7.84 3.96 5.22
N ILE A 404 8.95 4.60 5.57
CA ILE A 404 9.94 5.06 4.59
C ILE A 404 11.01 4.00 4.36
N ASN A 405 11.53 3.44 5.46
CA ASN A 405 12.68 2.57 5.44
C ASN A 405 12.32 1.08 5.60
N ASP A 406 11.03 0.74 5.61
CA ASP A 406 10.51 -0.62 5.85
C ASP A 406 10.98 -1.22 7.19
N GLN A 407 11.27 -0.38 8.19
CA GLN A 407 11.65 -0.89 9.51
C GLN A 407 10.45 -1.60 10.16
N PRO A 408 10.58 -2.88 10.53
CA PRO A 408 9.45 -3.60 11.12
C PRO A 408 9.09 -3.01 12.48
N LEU A 409 7.79 -2.77 12.71
CA LEU A 409 7.26 -2.32 14.01
C LEU A 409 7.18 -3.49 15.01
N ASN A 410 8.31 -4.16 15.23
CA ASN A 410 8.46 -5.21 16.23
C ASN A 410 9.13 -4.66 17.49
N ILE A 411 9.05 -5.39 18.59
CA ILE A 411 9.52 -4.94 19.89
C ILE A 411 11.01 -4.55 19.91
N ASN A 412 11.84 -5.23 19.11
CA ASN A 412 13.27 -4.95 19.03
C ASN A 412 13.55 -3.56 18.47
N PHE A 413 12.81 -3.16 17.42
CA PHE A 413 12.90 -1.81 16.87
C PHE A 413 12.18 -0.79 17.76
N LEU A 414 10.99 -1.14 18.26
CA LEU A 414 10.14 -0.21 19.01
C LEU A 414 10.74 0.18 20.38
N LYS A 415 11.69 -0.58 20.93
CA LYS A 415 12.48 -0.20 22.12
C LYS A 415 13.62 0.78 21.84
N GLN A 416 14.02 0.96 20.58
CA GLN A 416 15.16 1.80 20.24
C GLN A 416 14.89 3.28 20.52
N HIS A 417 15.96 3.97 20.93
CA HIS A 417 15.93 5.40 21.16
C HIS A 417 16.05 6.16 19.83
N THR A 418 15.08 7.05 19.59
CA THR A 418 15.17 8.03 18.50
C THR A 418 16.36 8.96 18.73
N PRO A 419 17.24 9.17 17.72
CA PRO A 419 18.34 10.12 17.81
C PRO A 419 17.88 11.54 18.20
N LEU A 420 18.72 12.25 18.96
CA LEU A 420 18.56 13.69 19.18
C LEU A 420 19.29 14.44 18.07
N GLY A 421 18.54 15.18 17.26
CA GLY A 421 19.08 15.94 16.11
C GLY A 421 18.34 15.64 14.80
N PRO A 422 18.83 16.18 13.67
CA PRO A 422 18.22 15.99 12.37
C PRO A 422 18.39 14.54 11.89
N VAL A 423 17.27 13.89 11.54
CA VAL A 423 17.25 12.62 10.80
C VAL A 423 16.67 12.89 9.42
N GLU A 424 17.46 12.66 8.37
CA GLU A 424 17.05 12.94 6.99
C GLU A 424 16.47 11.69 6.34
N PHE A 425 15.32 11.84 5.69
CA PHE A 425 14.65 10.84 4.88
C PHE A 425 14.62 11.33 3.43
N ASN A 426 15.13 10.48 2.53
CA ASN A 426 15.09 10.70 1.09
C ASN A 426 13.94 9.90 0.49
N PHE A 427 13.06 10.54 -0.27
CA PHE A 427 11.86 9.91 -0.80
C PHE A 427 11.92 9.66 -2.29
N SER A 428 11.68 8.40 -2.62
CA SER A 428 11.49 7.90 -3.97
C SER A 428 10.00 7.53 -4.20
N GLU A 429 9.27 7.06 -3.17
CA GLU A 429 7.82 6.78 -3.23
C GLU A 429 7.13 6.78 -1.84
N ILE A 430 5.79 6.84 -1.83
CA ILE A 430 4.95 6.59 -0.63
C ILE A 430 4.72 5.08 -0.52
N LYS A 431 5.20 4.46 0.56
CA LYS A 431 4.84 3.08 0.89
C LYS A 431 3.68 3.08 1.86
N TYR A 432 2.56 2.50 1.45
CA TYR A 432 1.45 2.24 2.35
C TYR A 432 1.79 0.99 3.15
N VAL A 433 2.42 1.17 4.31
CA VAL A 433 2.64 0.04 5.22
C VAL A 433 1.36 -0.17 6.01
N GLN A 434 0.62 -1.23 5.70
CA GLN A 434 -0.41 -1.77 6.60
C GLN A 434 0.30 -2.33 7.83
N SER A 435 0.09 -1.72 8.98
CA SER A 435 0.24 -2.45 10.24
C SER A 435 -1.01 -3.33 10.42
N GLU A 436 -0.86 -4.52 10.99
CA GLU A 436 -2.02 -5.33 11.32
C GLU A 436 -2.81 -4.64 12.46
N ALA A 437 -4.14 -4.81 12.46
CA ALA A 437 -4.95 -4.39 13.61
C ALA A 437 -4.48 -5.12 14.88
N PRO A 438 -4.55 -4.47 16.05
CA PRO A 438 -4.20 -5.10 17.31
C PRO A 438 -5.06 -6.35 17.57
N LYS A 439 -4.44 -7.46 18.02
CA LYS A 439 -5.12 -8.74 18.34
C LYS A 439 -5.18 -8.91 19.86
N GLY A 440 -6.37 -9.10 20.44
CA GLY A 440 -6.55 -9.43 21.86
C GLY A 440 -7.98 -9.16 22.37
N GLU A 441 -8.35 -9.76 23.51
CA GLU A 441 -9.71 -9.69 24.10
C GLU A 441 -10.09 -8.31 24.69
N ASN A 442 -9.16 -7.36 24.76
CA ASN A 442 -9.33 -6.07 25.47
C ASN A 442 -9.35 -4.84 24.55
N TRP A 443 -9.70 -5.01 23.26
CA TRP A 443 -9.80 -3.93 22.28
C TRP A 443 -11.27 -3.73 21.88
N GLU A 444 -11.83 -2.58 22.22
CA GLU A 444 -13.20 -2.19 21.87
C GLU A 444 -13.17 -0.94 21.01
N GLN A 445 -13.64 -1.09 19.77
CA GLN A 445 -13.72 0.00 18.79
C GLN A 445 -14.45 1.22 19.37
N ASP A 446 -13.84 2.39 19.26
CA ASP A 446 -14.43 3.65 19.70
C ASP A 446 -15.79 3.86 18.99
N PRO A 447 -16.90 3.99 19.73
CA PRO A 447 -18.23 4.10 19.14
C PRO A 447 -18.44 5.40 18.33
N ASP A 448 -17.64 6.44 18.57
CA ASP A 448 -17.76 7.76 17.94
C ASP A 448 -16.78 7.96 16.76
N THR A 449 -15.73 7.14 16.67
CA THR A 449 -14.78 7.14 15.55
C THR A 449 -14.56 5.73 15.01
N LEU A 450 -15.12 5.47 13.82
CA LEU A 450 -15.14 4.17 13.12
C LEU A 450 -13.76 3.58 12.76
N ASP A 451 -12.67 4.21 13.18
CA ASP A 451 -11.30 3.91 12.78
C ASP A 451 -10.31 3.82 13.95
N THR A 452 -10.73 4.00 15.20
CA THR A 452 -9.87 3.82 16.40
C THR A 452 -10.35 2.65 17.25
N TRP A 453 -9.42 1.89 17.82
CA TRP A 453 -9.65 0.61 18.50
C TRP A 453 -9.35 0.66 19.99
#